data_AF-A0A9W9NV64-F1
#
_entry.id   AF-A0A9W9NV64-F1
#
_cell.length_a   1.000
_cell.length_b   1.000
_cell.length_c   1.000
_cell.angle_alpha   90.00
_cell.angle_beta   90.00
_cell.angle_gamma   90.00
#
_symmetry.space_group_name_H-M   'P 1'
#
loop_
_entity.id
_entity.type
_entity.pdbx_description
1 polymer ?
#
loop_
_entity_poly.entity_id
_entity_poly.type
_entity_poly.pdbx_seq_one_letter_code
_entity_poly.pdbx_strand_id
1 'polypeptide(L)'
;MPYYNPFSRRETHNANALNTYRVLVPLTWALVVIVGIYYSLHSPDDVKKSKKIWKNAKKHPTPFTQDNTITGVYWILLLLSQISYVWHLFHKDTVLVSSAANVAGHFILHNLFTFAWVMLWTRNYFWWAEIILIAHFINQTIAYWRHSRLPAFVHFPAVAGPYAWTLTALFWNGAVAVGSHKLPGRILANIFIWVILFVGLTKIFARNDYILGYSLSFLTLSLAVKQFAIKIIGLQWIFAFVIFAIFLLSSFWISTTTYTGRDSLFRRIAHPESSDREREPLLRDGA
;
A
#
# COMPACT_ATOMS: atom_id res chain seq x y z
N MET A 1 -3.63 4.57 -35.11
CA MET A 1 -2.68 4.02 -34.13
C MET A 1 -3.46 3.55 -32.91
N PRO A 2 -3.27 2.33 -32.40
CA PRO A 2 -3.96 1.91 -31.18
C PRO A 2 -3.50 2.78 -30.00
N TYR A 3 -4.45 3.26 -29.20
CA TYR A 3 -4.19 4.09 -28.04
C TYR A 3 -3.36 3.31 -26.98
N TYR A 4 -2.17 3.80 -26.65
CA TYR A 4 -1.31 3.15 -25.65
C TYR A 4 -1.76 3.51 -24.23
N ASN A 5 -2.40 2.57 -23.54
CA ASN A 5 -2.76 2.71 -22.12
C ASN A 5 -1.65 2.13 -21.21
N PRO A 6 -0.94 2.93 -20.40
CA PRO A 6 0.11 2.46 -19.49
C PRO A 6 -0.42 1.77 -18.22
N PHE A 7 -1.74 1.73 -18.01
CA PHE A 7 -2.41 1.14 -16.84
C PHE A 7 -3.12 -0.19 -17.15
N SER A 8 -2.98 -0.72 -18.37
CA SER A 8 -3.57 -1.99 -18.75
C SER A 8 -2.62 -3.14 -18.44
N ARG A 9 -3.16 -4.28 -17.95
CA ARG A 9 -2.39 -5.51 -17.86
C ARG A 9 -2.04 -6.02 -19.26
N ARG A 10 -0.82 -6.50 -19.45
CA ARG A 10 -0.28 -7.01 -20.70
C ARG A 10 0.56 -8.26 -20.45
N GLU A 11 0.56 -9.15 -21.43
CA GLU A 11 1.42 -10.33 -21.42
C GLU A 11 2.84 -9.95 -21.86
N THR A 12 2.95 -9.08 -22.86
CA THR A 12 4.20 -8.60 -23.42
C THR A 12 4.28 -7.07 -23.44
N HIS A 13 5.49 -6.56 -23.31
CA HIS A 13 5.78 -5.13 -23.34
C HIS A 13 6.83 -4.86 -24.42
N ASN A 14 6.60 -3.82 -25.23
CA ASN A 14 7.58 -3.39 -26.22
C ASN A 14 8.84 -2.83 -25.53
N ALA A 15 10.01 -2.97 -26.16
CA ALA A 15 11.30 -2.49 -25.68
C ALA A 15 11.26 -1.00 -25.28
N ASN A 16 10.59 -0.15 -26.06
CA ASN A 16 10.45 1.26 -25.73
C ASN A 16 9.70 1.50 -24.42
N ALA A 17 8.61 0.74 -24.17
CA ALA A 17 7.87 0.84 -22.92
C ALA A 17 8.70 0.35 -21.72
N LEU A 18 9.42 -0.76 -21.88
CA LEU A 18 10.31 -1.29 -20.85
C LEU A 18 11.44 -0.32 -20.52
N ASN A 19 12.06 0.30 -21.53
CA ASN A 19 13.12 1.30 -21.32
C ASN A 19 12.58 2.53 -20.59
N THR A 20 11.39 3.01 -20.96
CA THR A 20 10.71 4.09 -20.22
C THR A 20 10.49 3.72 -18.76
N TYR A 21 10.02 2.50 -18.46
CA TYR A 21 9.82 2.07 -17.07
C TYR A 21 11.13 1.91 -16.31
N ARG A 22 12.18 1.35 -16.94
CA ARG A 22 13.52 1.24 -16.36
C ARG A 22 14.16 2.58 -16.01
N VAL A 23 13.70 3.69 -16.62
CA VAL A 23 14.16 5.03 -16.28
C VAL A 23 13.23 5.70 -15.26
N LEU A 24 11.93 5.76 -15.55
CA LEU A 24 10.97 6.51 -14.74
C LEU A 24 10.70 5.86 -13.37
N VAL A 25 10.73 4.53 -13.25
CA VAL A 25 10.50 3.86 -11.97
C VAL A 25 11.61 4.19 -10.97
N PRO A 26 12.92 4.00 -11.27
CA PRO A 26 13.99 4.42 -10.35
C PRO A 26 13.98 5.92 -10.08
N LEU A 27 13.77 6.77 -11.09
CA LEU A 27 13.79 8.22 -10.92
C LEU A 27 12.69 8.71 -9.97
N THR A 28 11.46 8.24 -10.17
CA THR A 28 10.33 8.65 -9.30
C THR A 28 10.43 8.04 -7.91
N TRP A 29 10.99 6.84 -7.77
CA TRP A 29 11.30 6.27 -6.46
C TRP A 29 12.36 7.10 -5.73
N ALA A 30 13.47 7.44 -6.41
CA ALA A 30 14.53 8.27 -5.84
C ALA A 30 14.01 9.65 -5.43
N LEU A 31 13.11 10.24 -6.21
CA LEU A 31 12.42 11.48 -5.84
C LEU A 31 11.73 11.36 -4.48
N VAL A 32 10.93 10.30 -4.26
CA VAL A 32 10.23 10.08 -2.97
C VAL A 32 11.22 9.88 -1.83
N VAL A 33 12.28 9.08 -2.04
CA VAL A 33 13.31 8.84 -1.02
C VAL A 33 14.01 10.14 -0.62
N ILE A 34 14.49 10.90 -1.59
CA ILE A 34 15.22 12.16 -1.37
C ILE A 34 14.33 13.17 -0.66
N VAL A 35 13.11 13.39 -1.17
CA VAL A 35 12.16 14.35 -0.59
C VAL A 35 11.68 13.91 0.79
N GLY A 36 11.45 12.61 0.99
CA GLY A 36 11.08 12.03 2.29
C GLY A 36 12.15 12.23 3.35
N ILE A 37 13.42 11.97 3.01
CA ILE A 37 14.56 12.22 3.91
C ILE A 37 14.71 13.72 4.16
N TYR A 38 14.74 14.53 3.09
CA TYR A 38 14.95 15.97 3.18
C TYR A 38 13.92 16.64 4.10
N TYR A 39 12.62 16.42 3.87
CA TYR A 39 11.56 17.02 4.69
C TYR A 39 11.27 16.30 6.01
N SER A 40 11.88 15.13 6.25
CA SER A 40 11.96 14.58 7.61
C SER A 40 12.92 15.41 8.48
N LEU A 41 13.97 15.97 7.87
CA LEU A 41 15.06 16.68 8.55
C LEU A 41 14.96 18.21 8.45
N HIS A 42 14.33 18.74 7.40
CA HIS A 42 14.28 20.17 7.10
C HIS A 42 12.83 20.63 6.88
N SER A 43 12.55 21.89 7.22
CA SER A 43 11.27 22.51 6.88
C SER A 43 11.43 23.24 5.54
N PRO A 44 10.37 23.37 4.74
CA PRO A 44 10.39 24.25 3.56
C PRO A 44 10.65 25.71 3.95
N ASP A 45 11.49 26.45 3.24
CA ASP A 45 11.76 27.86 3.56
C ASP A 45 10.85 28.85 2.80
N ASP A 46 10.09 28.34 1.84
CA ASP A 46 9.24 29.10 0.91
C ASP A 46 7.91 29.58 1.51
N VAL A 47 7.43 28.96 2.60
CA VAL A 47 6.13 29.29 3.23
C VAL A 47 6.28 29.60 4.71
N LYS A 48 5.71 30.73 5.15
CA LYS A 48 5.62 31.08 6.58
C LYS A 48 4.89 29.97 7.35
N LYS A 49 5.51 29.48 8.43
CA LYS A 49 5.01 28.40 9.32
C LYS A 49 5.02 26.98 8.73
N SER A 50 5.76 26.74 7.65
CA SER A 50 6.08 25.38 7.19
C SER A 50 6.70 24.52 8.30
N LYS A 51 6.59 23.21 8.17
CA LYS A 51 7.12 22.23 9.14
C LYS A 51 7.64 20.99 8.43
N LYS A 52 8.67 20.37 9.03
CA LYS A 52 9.08 18.99 8.76
C LYS A 52 7.88 18.04 8.83
N ILE A 53 7.91 16.94 8.06
CA ILE A 53 6.83 15.93 8.00
C ILE A 53 6.35 15.52 9.39
N TRP A 54 7.28 15.04 10.21
CA TRP A 54 7.03 14.52 11.56
C TRP A 54 6.66 15.61 12.58
N LYS A 55 7.14 16.84 12.36
CA LYS A 55 6.80 17.98 13.22
C LYS A 55 5.37 18.42 12.96
N ASN A 56 4.90 18.37 11.72
CA ASN A 56 3.51 18.68 11.39
C ASN A 56 2.55 17.64 11.96
N ALA A 57 2.92 16.36 11.86
CA ALA A 57 2.19 15.26 12.49
C ALA A 57 1.96 15.47 14.00
N LYS A 58 3.00 15.89 14.72
CA LYS A 58 2.90 16.17 16.17
C LYS A 58 2.07 17.41 16.49
N LYS A 59 2.09 18.42 15.61
CA LYS A 59 1.38 19.69 15.83
C LYS A 59 -0.13 19.57 15.62
N HIS A 60 -0.57 18.63 14.80
CA HIS A 60 -1.98 18.41 14.46
C HIS A 60 -2.47 17.03 14.93
N PRO A 61 -2.57 16.79 16.26
CA PRO A 61 -2.94 15.47 16.79
C PRO A 61 -4.44 15.18 16.63
N THR A 62 -4.78 14.28 15.72
CA THR A 62 -6.14 13.80 15.45
C THR A 62 -6.36 12.38 15.99
N PRO A 63 -7.61 11.89 16.04
CA PRO A 63 -7.92 10.49 16.35
C PRO A 63 -7.27 9.47 15.38
N PHE A 64 -6.88 9.90 14.19
CA PHE A 64 -6.18 9.07 13.20
C PHE A 64 -4.66 9.29 13.19
N THR A 65 -4.13 10.07 14.14
CA THR A 65 -2.68 10.27 14.23
C THR A 65 -1.99 8.98 14.64
N GLN A 66 -0.97 8.63 13.86
CA GLN A 66 -0.14 7.45 14.04
C GLN A 66 1.15 7.78 14.80
N ASP A 67 1.80 6.76 15.34
CA ASP A 67 3.09 6.93 15.99
C ASP A 67 4.18 7.19 14.94
N ASN A 68 4.97 8.24 15.14
CA ASN A 68 5.94 8.65 14.13
C ASN A 68 7.04 7.59 13.93
N THR A 69 7.46 6.90 15.00
CA THR A 69 8.53 5.92 14.93
C THR A 69 8.05 4.67 14.20
N ILE A 70 6.90 4.11 14.61
CA ILE A 70 6.34 2.92 13.96
C ILE A 70 6.01 3.23 12.50
N THR A 71 5.37 4.37 12.21
CA THR A 71 5.09 4.79 10.83
C THR A 71 6.36 5.01 10.01
N GLY A 72 7.42 5.55 10.62
CA GLY A 72 8.73 5.68 9.98
C GLY A 72 9.35 4.33 9.62
N VAL A 73 9.30 3.35 10.54
CA VAL A 73 9.78 1.98 10.29
C VAL A 73 9.01 1.34 9.13
N TYR A 74 7.68 1.49 9.11
CA TYR A 74 6.85 1.01 8.01
C TYR A 74 7.33 1.55 6.65
N TRP A 75 7.57 2.86 6.57
CA TRP A 75 8.06 3.50 5.36
C TRP A 75 9.46 3.04 4.96
N ILE A 76 10.36 2.83 5.93
CA ILE A 76 11.70 2.28 5.66
C ILE A 76 11.58 0.88 5.04
N LEU A 77 10.78 -0.01 5.65
CA LEU A 77 10.55 -1.36 5.13
C LEU A 77 9.93 -1.34 3.73
N LEU A 78 8.95 -0.45 3.52
CA LEU A 78 8.31 -0.28 2.22
C LEU A 78 9.31 0.20 1.17
N LEU A 79 10.08 1.27 1.45
CA LEU A 79 11.06 1.82 0.51
C LEU A 79 12.19 0.83 0.19
N LEU A 80 12.65 0.06 1.17
CA LEU A 80 13.66 -1.00 0.96
C LEU A 80 13.10 -2.13 0.10
N SER A 81 11.87 -2.59 0.36
CA SER A 81 11.24 -3.61 -0.50
C SER A 81 11.00 -3.11 -1.92
N GLN A 82 10.79 -1.80 -2.11
CA GLN A 82 10.66 -1.20 -3.44
C GLN A 82 11.96 -1.27 -4.25
N ILE A 83 13.14 -1.31 -3.62
CA ILE A 83 14.40 -1.57 -4.32
C ILE A 83 14.37 -2.92 -5.02
N SER A 84 13.87 -3.96 -4.32
CA SER A 84 13.67 -5.28 -4.90
C SER A 84 12.73 -5.19 -6.11
N TYR A 85 11.58 -4.52 -5.99
CA TYR A 85 10.68 -4.29 -7.13
C TYR A 85 11.36 -3.60 -8.31
N VAL A 86 12.13 -2.52 -8.08
CA VAL A 86 12.84 -1.80 -9.13
C VAL A 86 13.84 -2.73 -9.84
N TRP A 87 14.56 -3.56 -9.09
CA TRP A 87 15.51 -4.52 -9.64
C TRP A 87 14.86 -5.54 -10.58
N HIS A 88 13.62 -5.97 -10.31
CA HIS A 88 12.89 -6.91 -11.17
C HIS A 88 12.63 -6.37 -12.60
N LEU A 89 12.63 -5.05 -12.81
CA LEU A 89 12.53 -4.47 -14.17
C LEU A 89 13.78 -4.71 -15.03
N PHE A 90 14.90 -5.02 -14.39
CA PHE A 90 16.20 -5.27 -15.04
C PHE A 90 16.56 -6.76 -15.07
N HIS A 91 15.68 -7.63 -14.59
CA HIS A 91 15.96 -9.05 -14.56
C HIS A 91 15.93 -9.66 -15.97
N LYS A 92 16.55 -10.84 -16.13
CA LYS A 92 16.60 -11.59 -17.39
C LYS A 92 15.34 -12.43 -17.61
N ASP A 93 14.67 -12.80 -16.52
CA ASP A 93 13.41 -13.55 -16.55
C ASP A 93 12.26 -12.67 -17.04
N THR A 94 11.64 -13.09 -18.15
CA THR A 94 10.55 -12.36 -18.80
C THR A 94 9.28 -12.32 -17.95
N VAL A 95 9.03 -13.32 -17.09
CA VAL A 95 7.88 -13.37 -16.19
C VAL A 95 8.02 -12.31 -15.09
N LEU A 96 9.22 -12.17 -14.55
CA LEU A 96 9.54 -11.20 -13.51
C LEU A 96 9.48 -9.78 -14.05
N VAL A 97 10.09 -9.53 -15.21
CA VAL A 97 10.04 -8.23 -15.88
C VAL A 97 8.60 -7.87 -16.27
N SER A 98 7.82 -8.80 -16.83
CA SER A 98 6.44 -8.53 -17.24
C SER A 98 5.54 -8.24 -16.03
N SER A 99 5.72 -8.97 -14.92
CA SER A 99 5.00 -8.71 -13.66
C SER A 99 5.30 -7.32 -13.10
N ALA A 100 6.58 -6.91 -13.11
CA ALA A 100 6.98 -5.59 -12.64
C ALA A 100 6.53 -4.45 -13.58
N ALA A 101 6.63 -4.65 -14.89
CA ALA A 101 6.22 -3.69 -15.91
C ALA A 101 4.71 -3.43 -15.90
N ASN A 102 3.91 -4.46 -15.62
CA ASN A 102 2.45 -4.37 -15.53
C ASN A 102 1.96 -3.34 -14.49
N VAL A 103 2.72 -3.13 -13.42
CA VAL A 103 2.37 -2.15 -12.36
C VAL A 103 3.20 -0.87 -12.41
N ALA A 104 4.15 -0.76 -13.34
CA ALA A 104 5.08 0.37 -13.40
C ALA A 104 4.37 1.72 -13.53
N GLY A 105 3.31 1.81 -14.35
CA GLY A 105 2.52 3.04 -14.47
C GLY A 105 1.85 3.46 -13.16
N HIS A 106 1.26 2.50 -12.44
CA HIS A 106 0.65 2.74 -11.13
C HIS A 106 1.68 3.10 -10.05
N PHE A 107 2.87 2.49 -10.12
CA PHE A 107 4.00 2.77 -9.23
C PHE A 107 4.58 4.18 -9.45
N ILE A 108 4.76 4.58 -10.70
CA ILE A 108 5.19 5.94 -11.07
C ILE A 108 4.18 6.97 -10.51
N LEU A 109 2.88 6.78 -10.77
CA LEU A 109 1.86 7.66 -10.21
C LEU A 109 1.84 7.63 -8.68
N HIS A 110 2.05 6.48 -8.06
CA HIS A 110 2.16 6.38 -6.61
C HIS A 110 3.24 7.31 -6.07
N ASN A 111 4.43 7.28 -6.68
CA ASN A 111 5.55 8.11 -6.25
C ASN A 111 5.29 9.60 -6.45
N LEU A 112 4.70 9.97 -7.60
CA LEU A 112 4.36 11.37 -7.88
C LEU A 112 3.29 11.91 -6.93
N PHE A 113 2.28 11.10 -6.60
CA PHE A 113 1.27 11.47 -5.60
C PHE A 113 1.86 11.56 -4.19
N THR A 114 2.72 10.62 -3.79
CA THR A 114 3.44 10.69 -2.51
C THR A 114 4.28 11.96 -2.44
N PHE A 115 5.03 12.29 -3.49
CA PHE A 115 5.80 13.52 -3.59
C PHE A 115 4.91 14.76 -3.45
N ALA A 116 3.84 14.85 -4.24
CA ALA A 116 2.90 15.98 -4.18
C ALA A 116 2.27 16.13 -2.78
N TRP A 117 1.88 15.00 -2.16
CA TRP A 117 1.36 14.99 -0.81
C TRP A 117 2.38 15.52 0.21
N VAL A 118 3.64 15.07 0.17
CA VAL A 118 4.70 15.58 1.06
C VAL A 118 4.89 17.09 0.90
N MET A 119 4.89 17.58 -0.35
CA MET A 119 5.05 19.01 -0.65
C MET A 119 3.91 19.85 -0.04
N LEU A 120 2.67 19.37 -0.15
CA LEU A 120 1.49 20.05 0.40
C LEU A 120 1.41 19.94 1.92
N TRP A 121 1.68 18.74 2.46
CA TRP A 121 1.65 18.45 3.90
C TRP A 121 2.63 19.32 4.68
N THR A 122 3.87 19.45 4.21
CA THR A 122 4.93 20.23 4.87
C THR A 122 4.67 21.75 4.83
N ARG A 123 3.76 22.19 3.96
CA ARG A 123 3.32 23.58 3.78
C ARG A 123 1.95 23.87 4.40
N ASN A 124 1.34 22.90 5.08
CA ASN A 124 0.02 22.99 5.73
C ASN A 124 -1.17 23.14 4.77
N TYR A 125 -1.03 22.75 3.50
CA TYR A 125 -2.14 22.74 2.53
C TYR A 125 -2.95 21.44 2.65
N PHE A 126 -3.55 21.19 3.82
CA PHE A 126 -4.16 19.90 4.15
C PHE A 126 -5.35 19.52 3.27
N TRP A 127 -6.18 20.48 2.85
CA TRP A 127 -7.30 20.21 1.92
C TRP A 127 -6.80 19.79 0.54
N TRP A 128 -5.78 20.46 0.01
CA TRP A 128 -5.17 20.06 -1.26
C TRP A 128 -4.42 18.73 -1.15
N ALA A 129 -3.75 18.49 -0.02
CA ALA A 129 -3.14 17.21 0.28
C ALA A 129 -4.17 16.08 0.30
N GLU A 130 -5.39 16.35 0.78
CA GLU A 130 -6.50 15.39 0.79
C GLU A 130 -6.98 15.05 -0.62
N ILE A 131 -7.14 16.05 -1.48
CA ILE A 131 -7.53 15.84 -2.88
C ILE A 131 -6.49 14.96 -3.59
N ILE A 132 -5.19 15.21 -3.35
CA ILE A 132 -4.12 14.36 -3.88
C ILE A 132 -4.22 12.93 -3.33
N LEU A 133 -4.49 12.75 -2.04
CA LEU A 133 -4.67 11.43 -1.44
C LEU A 133 -5.89 10.68 -1.99
N ILE A 134 -7.01 11.36 -2.29
CA ILE A 134 -8.17 10.76 -2.94
C ILE A 134 -7.79 10.23 -4.33
N ALA A 135 -7.13 11.06 -5.14
CA ALA A 135 -6.65 10.64 -6.47
C ALA A 135 -5.64 9.48 -6.36
N HIS A 136 -4.76 9.54 -5.37
CA HIS A 136 -3.80 8.48 -5.07
C HIS A 136 -4.47 7.17 -4.69
N PHE A 137 -5.49 7.22 -3.83
CA PHE A 137 -6.28 6.08 -3.40
C PHE A 137 -7.07 5.45 -4.56
N ILE A 138 -7.60 6.26 -5.49
CA ILE A 138 -8.23 5.76 -6.72
C ILE A 138 -7.19 5.00 -7.57
N ASN A 139 -6.00 5.58 -7.79
CA ASN A 139 -4.93 4.91 -8.53
C ASN A 139 -4.54 3.57 -7.86
N GLN A 140 -4.39 3.54 -6.53
CA GLN A 140 -4.09 2.32 -5.78
C GLN A 140 -5.21 1.30 -5.84
N THR A 141 -6.47 1.74 -5.80
CA THR A 141 -7.64 0.87 -5.93
C THR A 141 -7.66 0.21 -7.31
N ILE A 142 -7.42 0.98 -8.38
CA ILE A 142 -7.32 0.44 -9.74
C ILE A 142 -6.18 -0.57 -9.84
N ALA A 143 -4.98 -0.23 -9.33
CA ALA A 143 -3.82 -1.11 -9.34
C ALA A 143 -4.13 -2.43 -8.63
N TYR A 144 -4.72 -2.35 -7.43
CA TYR A 144 -5.09 -3.50 -6.62
C TYR A 144 -6.07 -4.43 -7.33
N TRP A 145 -7.11 -3.88 -7.96
CA TRP A 145 -8.11 -4.70 -8.65
C TRP A 145 -7.59 -5.32 -9.94
N ARG A 146 -6.82 -4.55 -10.74
CA ARG A 146 -6.28 -5.01 -12.03
C ARG A 146 -5.14 -6.00 -11.88
N HIS A 147 -4.34 -5.87 -10.83
CA HIS A 147 -3.13 -6.66 -10.62
C HIS A 147 -3.16 -7.46 -9.31
N SER A 148 -4.29 -8.09 -9.03
CA SER A 148 -4.57 -8.83 -7.79
C SER A 148 -3.84 -10.17 -7.63
N ARG A 149 -3.13 -10.66 -8.65
CA ARG A 149 -2.40 -11.95 -8.64
C ARG A 149 -0.93 -11.76 -8.99
N LEU A 150 -0.29 -10.80 -8.34
CA LEU A 150 1.14 -10.57 -8.49
C LEU A 150 1.93 -11.42 -7.50
N PRO A 151 3.15 -11.82 -7.84
CA PRO A 151 4.06 -12.41 -6.87
C PRO A 151 4.29 -11.46 -5.69
N ALA A 152 4.49 -12.03 -4.49
CA ALA A 152 4.62 -11.27 -3.24
C ALA A 152 5.67 -10.13 -3.31
N PHE A 153 6.80 -10.37 -3.97
CA PHE A 153 7.89 -9.40 -4.13
C PHE A 153 7.57 -8.22 -5.06
N VAL A 154 6.52 -8.30 -5.89
CA VAL A 154 5.97 -7.15 -6.63
C VAL A 154 4.77 -6.57 -5.89
N HIS A 155 3.92 -7.46 -5.38
CA HIS A 155 2.66 -7.10 -4.75
C HIS A 155 2.85 -6.25 -3.50
N PHE A 156 3.74 -6.65 -2.58
CA PHE A 156 4.03 -5.87 -1.38
C PHE A 156 4.53 -4.44 -1.69
N PRO A 157 5.64 -4.25 -2.42
CA PRO A 157 6.21 -2.93 -2.63
C PRO A 157 5.42 -2.00 -3.55
N ALA A 158 4.69 -2.55 -4.53
CA ALA A 158 4.03 -1.75 -5.57
C ALA A 158 2.52 -1.62 -5.41
N VAL A 159 1.87 -2.49 -4.61
CA VAL A 159 0.40 -2.55 -4.52
C VAL A 159 -0.07 -2.58 -3.06
N ALA A 160 0.16 -3.65 -2.31
CA ALA A 160 -0.41 -3.85 -0.98
C ALA A 160 0.08 -2.83 0.06
N GLY A 161 1.40 -2.61 0.13
CA GLY A 161 1.98 -1.60 1.02
C GLY A 161 1.49 -0.19 0.68
N PRO A 162 1.72 0.29 -0.56
CA PRO A 162 1.19 1.57 -1.03
C PRO A 162 -0.31 1.76 -0.78
N TYR A 163 -1.13 0.75 -1.04
CA TYR A 163 -2.57 0.79 -0.76
C TYR A 163 -2.86 0.97 0.73
N ALA A 164 -2.21 0.19 1.60
CA ALA A 164 -2.38 0.30 3.05
C ALA A 164 -2.03 1.70 3.57
N TRP A 165 -0.88 2.25 3.15
CA TRP A 165 -0.50 3.62 3.49
C TRP A 165 -1.55 4.62 3.04
N THR A 166 -1.91 4.62 1.75
CA THR A 166 -2.84 5.62 1.19
C THR A 166 -4.20 5.61 1.87
N LEU A 167 -4.72 4.43 2.22
CA LEU A 167 -5.96 4.30 2.99
C LEU A 167 -5.82 4.99 4.37
N THR A 168 -4.75 4.69 5.12
CA THR A 168 -4.54 5.30 6.44
C THR A 168 -4.26 6.79 6.36
N ALA A 169 -3.49 7.23 5.37
CA ALA A 169 -3.13 8.62 5.14
C ALA A 169 -4.35 9.47 4.78
N LEU A 170 -5.31 8.92 4.03
CA LEU A 170 -6.58 9.57 3.71
C LEU A 170 -7.35 9.94 4.99
N PHE A 171 -7.58 8.96 5.88
CA PHE A 171 -8.25 9.26 7.16
C PHE A 171 -7.44 10.21 8.04
N TRP A 172 -6.12 10.07 8.06
CA TRP A 172 -5.26 10.90 8.89
C TRP A 172 -5.23 12.36 8.42
N ASN A 173 -4.95 12.60 7.14
CA ASN A 173 -4.90 13.94 6.57
C ASN A 173 -6.28 14.59 6.52
N GLY A 174 -7.33 13.84 6.16
CA GLY A 174 -8.71 14.34 6.18
C GLY A 174 -9.12 14.80 7.57
N ALA A 175 -8.78 14.03 8.61
CA ALA A 175 -9.01 14.40 10.00
C ALA A 175 -8.27 15.68 10.42
N VAL A 176 -7.09 15.95 9.84
CA VAL A 176 -6.35 17.21 10.05
C VAL A 176 -7.01 18.36 9.29
N ALA A 177 -7.41 18.15 8.04
CA ALA A 177 -8.04 19.15 7.18
C ALA A 177 -9.36 19.68 7.77
N VAL A 178 -10.17 18.79 8.37
CA VAL A 178 -11.45 19.17 9.02
C VAL A 178 -11.29 19.60 10.49
N GLY A 179 -10.07 19.55 11.04
CA GLY A 179 -9.81 19.96 12.43
C GLY A 179 -10.53 19.09 13.47
N SER A 180 -10.49 17.77 13.32
CA SER A 180 -11.20 16.75 14.14
C SER A 180 -10.79 16.67 15.63
N HIS A 181 -10.14 17.70 16.18
CA HIS A 181 -9.64 17.74 17.56
C HIS A 181 -10.75 17.88 18.62
N LYS A 182 -11.93 18.35 18.20
CA LYS A 182 -13.11 18.59 19.06
C LYS A 182 -13.96 17.32 19.23
N LEU A 183 -14.84 17.32 20.24
CA LEU A 183 -15.70 16.17 20.59
C LEU A 183 -16.49 15.59 19.41
N PRO A 184 -17.17 16.39 18.54
CA PRO A 184 -17.91 15.82 17.40
C PRO A 184 -17.00 15.12 16.39
N GLY A 185 -15.81 15.67 16.13
CA GLY A 185 -14.82 15.07 15.23
C GLY A 185 -14.29 13.73 15.77
N ARG A 186 -14.18 13.59 17.09
CA ARG A 186 -13.80 12.33 17.75
C ARG A 186 -14.89 11.27 17.69
N ILE A 187 -16.15 11.65 17.86
CA ILE A 187 -17.30 10.74 17.70
C ILE A 187 -17.34 10.21 16.26
N LEU A 188 -17.19 11.10 15.27
CA LEU A 188 -17.13 10.69 13.87
C LEU A 188 -15.93 9.78 13.60
N ALA A 189 -14.75 10.08 14.15
CA ALA A 189 -13.56 9.25 13.98
C ALA A 189 -13.74 7.83 14.53
N ASN A 190 -14.42 7.67 15.66
CA ASN A 190 -14.77 6.38 16.24
C ASN A 190 -15.65 5.52 15.31
N ILE A 191 -16.47 6.15 14.46
CA ILE A 191 -17.27 5.46 13.44
C ILE A 191 -16.41 5.16 12.22
N PHE A 192 -15.68 6.17 11.73
CA PHE A 192 -14.88 6.07 10.50
C PHE A 192 -13.71 5.08 10.57
N ILE A 193 -13.15 4.82 11.77
CA ILE A 193 -12.07 3.84 11.90
C ILE A 193 -12.49 2.43 11.44
N TRP A 194 -13.78 2.08 11.60
CA TRP A 194 -14.31 0.79 11.16
C TRP A 194 -14.39 0.67 9.63
N VAL A 195 -14.40 1.79 8.89
CA VAL A 195 -14.31 1.77 7.43
C VAL A 195 -12.96 1.19 6.99
N ILE A 196 -11.87 1.52 7.71
CA ILE A 196 -10.55 0.91 7.46
C ILE A 196 -10.64 -0.61 7.62
N LEU A 197 -11.28 -1.08 8.69
CA LEU A 197 -11.48 -2.51 8.94
C LEU A 197 -12.27 -3.16 7.81
N PHE A 198 -13.45 -2.62 7.49
CA PHE A 198 -14.32 -3.18 6.45
C PHE A 198 -13.60 -3.28 5.10
N VAL A 199 -12.99 -2.18 4.65
CA VAL A 199 -12.23 -2.13 3.38
C VAL A 199 -11.07 -3.12 3.39
N GLY A 200 -10.34 -3.23 4.51
CA GLY A 200 -9.24 -4.17 4.66
C GLY A 200 -9.70 -5.63 4.63
N LEU A 201 -10.73 -5.99 5.41
CA LEU A 201 -11.23 -7.37 5.50
C LEU A 201 -11.84 -7.85 4.20
N THR A 202 -12.57 -6.99 3.48
CA THR A 202 -13.07 -7.34 2.14
C THR A 202 -11.93 -7.78 1.24
N LYS A 203 -10.78 -7.12 1.30
CA LYS A 203 -9.62 -7.44 0.48
C LYS A 203 -8.84 -8.65 0.96
N ILE A 204 -8.64 -8.76 2.27
CA ILE A 204 -7.97 -9.89 2.92
C ILE A 204 -8.72 -11.18 2.59
N PHE A 205 -10.04 -11.23 2.81
CA PHE A 205 -10.83 -12.45 2.59
C PHE A 205 -11.23 -12.67 1.12
N ALA A 206 -11.70 -11.66 0.39
CA ALA A 206 -12.14 -11.88 -0.99
C ALA A 206 -10.99 -12.13 -1.98
N ARG A 207 -9.75 -11.77 -1.62
CA ARG A 207 -8.56 -11.97 -2.46
C ARG A 207 -7.48 -12.83 -1.81
N ASN A 208 -7.70 -13.35 -0.60
CA ASN A 208 -6.69 -14.06 0.18
C ASN A 208 -5.38 -13.25 0.33
N ASP A 209 -5.51 -11.92 0.49
CA ASP A 209 -4.34 -11.02 0.54
C ASP A 209 -3.88 -10.79 1.98
N TYR A 210 -3.06 -11.72 2.47
CA TYR A 210 -2.43 -11.61 3.78
C TYR A 210 -1.35 -10.50 3.83
N ILE A 211 -0.76 -10.11 2.69
CA ILE A 211 0.30 -9.09 2.62
C ILE A 211 -0.30 -7.71 2.91
N LEU A 212 -1.46 -7.41 2.33
CA LEU A 212 -2.22 -6.21 2.65
C LEU A 212 -2.63 -6.21 4.12
N GLY A 213 -3.09 -7.34 4.64
CA GLY A 213 -3.52 -7.42 6.03
C GLY A 213 -2.38 -7.23 7.03
N TYR A 214 -1.19 -7.76 6.78
CA TYR A 214 0.01 -7.44 7.59
C TYR A 214 0.37 -5.95 7.50
N SER A 215 0.28 -5.35 6.31
CA SER A 215 0.56 -3.92 6.11
C SER A 215 -0.42 -3.03 6.88
N LEU A 216 -1.71 -3.34 6.82
CA LEU A 216 -2.75 -2.63 7.56
C LEU A 216 -2.63 -2.85 9.07
N SER A 217 -2.32 -4.07 9.50
CA SER A 217 -2.04 -4.40 10.91
C SER A 217 -0.89 -3.53 11.45
N PHE A 218 0.21 -3.41 10.70
CA PHE A 218 1.35 -2.58 11.12
C PHE A 218 0.96 -1.10 11.30
N LEU A 219 0.19 -0.55 10.35
CA LEU A 219 -0.24 0.85 10.40
C LEU A 219 -1.34 1.11 11.44
N THR A 220 -2.23 0.16 11.71
CA THR A 220 -3.22 0.28 12.79
C THR A 220 -2.60 0.07 14.17
N LEU A 221 -1.54 -0.73 14.29
CA LEU A 221 -0.69 -0.77 15.50
C LEU A 221 -0.07 0.59 15.78
N SER A 222 0.50 1.23 14.75
CA SER A 222 1.04 2.58 14.85
C SER A 222 0.00 3.60 15.36
N LEU A 223 -1.24 3.52 14.86
CA LEU A 223 -2.37 4.31 15.32
C LEU A 223 -2.72 3.97 16.79
N ALA A 224 -2.85 2.68 17.12
CA ALA A 224 -3.22 2.21 18.45
C ALA A 224 -2.24 2.69 19.53
N VAL A 225 -0.94 2.54 19.30
CA VAL A 225 0.12 2.99 20.21
C VAL A 225 0.04 4.49 20.43
N LYS A 226 -0.15 5.27 19.36
CA LYS A 226 -0.24 6.73 19.47
C LYS A 226 -1.48 7.19 20.21
N GLN A 227 -2.64 6.61 19.91
CA GLN A 227 -3.89 6.98 20.58
C GLN A 227 -3.88 6.53 22.05
N PHE A 228 -3.26 5.39 22.35
CA PHE A 228 -3.04 4.93 23.72
C PHE A 228 -2.14 5.87 24.51
N ALA A 229 -1.15 6.52 23.88
CA ALA A 229 -0.32 7.52 24.55
C ALA A 229 -1.06 8.84 24.80
N ILE A 230 -2.05 9.19 23.97
CA ILE A 230 -2.75 10.49 24.05
C ILE A 230 -3.88 10.47 25.07
N LYS A 231 -4.58 9.36 25.35
CA LYS A 231 -5.63 9.11 26.39
C LYS A 231 -6.70 10.19 26.67
N ILE A 232 -6.78 11.27 25.90
CA ILE A 232 -7.65 12.43 26.19
C ILE A 232 -9.08 12.17 25.69
N ILE A 233 -9.81 11.15 26.16
CA ILE A 233 -11.27 10.98 25.88
C ILE A 233 -11.57 10.45 24.46
N GLY A 234 -11.45 9.14 24.25
CA GLY A 234 -11.91 8.48 23.03
C GLY A 234 -11.62 6.98 23.01
N LEU A 235 -12.62 6.17 22.61
CA LEU A 235 -12.50 4.71 22.41
C LEU A 235 -11.57 4.33 21.24
N GLN A 236 -11.09 5.33 20.50
CA GLN A 236 -10.23 5.19 19.34
C GLN A 236 -9.04 4.24 19.55
N TRP A 237 -8.38 4.28 20.71
CA TRP A 237 -7.24 3.38 20.98
C TRP A 237 -7.68 1.92 21.10
N ILE A 238 -8.84 1.65 21.73
CA ILE A 238 -9.43 0.30 21.84
C ILE A 238 -9.76 -0.21 20.45
N PHE A 239 -10.47 0.61 19.67
CA PHE A 239 -10.86 0.24 18.31
C PHE A 239 -9.64 -0.02 17.43
N ALA A 240 -8.60 0.81 17.54
CA ALA A 240 -7.35 0.61 16.82
C ALA A 240 -6.66 -0.72 17.17
N PHE A 241 -6.59 -1.09 18.47
CA PHE A 241 -6.04 -2.38 18.88
C PHE A 241 -6.89 -3.57 18.41
N VAL A 242 -8.21 -3.45 18.47
CA VAL A 242 -9.12 -4.49 17.96
C VAL A 242 -8.92 -4.67 16.46
N ILE A 243 -8.87 -3.59 15.69
CA ILE A 243 -8.66 -3.63 14.24
C ILE A 243 -7.26 -4.19 13.90
N PHE A 244 -6.23 -3.78 14.64
CA PHE A 244 -4.89 -4.35 14.55
C PHE A 244 -4.90 -5.88 14.74
N ALA A 245 -5.53 -6.35 15.82
CA ALA A 245 -5.60 -7.78 16.15
C ALA A 245 -6.38 -8.56 15.08
N ILE A 246 -7.52 -8.04 14.62
CA ILE A 246 -8.31 -8.69 13.57
C ILE A 246 -7.50 -8.79 12.27
N PHE A 247 -6.82 -7.72 11.83
CA PHE A 247 -5.96 -7.78 10.65
C PHE A 247 -4.80 -8.75 10.82
N LEU A 248 -4.15 -8.78 11.99
CA LEU A 248 -3.03 -9.67 12.25
C LEU A 248 -3.47 -11.14 12.20
N LEU A 249 -4.55 -11.48 12.91
CA LEU A 249 -5.07 -12.83 13.02
C LEU A 249 -5.63 -13.34 11.69
N SER A 250 -6.39 -12.51 10.96
CA SER A 250 -6.90 -12.87 9.63
C SER A 250 -5.76 -13.06 8.62
N SER A 251 -4.73 -12.22 8.65
CA SER A 251 -3.55 -12.37 7.78
C SER A 251 -2.76 -13.63 8.13
N PHE A 252 -2.57 -13.90 9.42
CA PHE A 252 -1.89 -15.11 9.88
C PHE A 252 -2.65 -16.37 9.47
N TRP A 253 -3.98 -16.37 9.61
CA TRP A 253 -4.85 -17.45 9.15
C TRP A 253 -4.68 -17.71 7.65
N ILE A 254 -4.84 -16.68 6.82
CA ILE A 254 -4.76 -16.81 5.35
C ILE A 254 -3.35 -17.17 4.89
N SER A 255 -2.32 -16.61 5.53
CA SER A 255 -0.92 -16.97 5.26
C SER A 255 -0.67 -18.45 5.57
N THR A 256 -1.23 -18.97 6.66
CA THR A 256 -1.11 -20.38 7.07
C THR A 256 -1.86 -21.31 6.11
N THR A 257 -3.09 -20.98 5.73
CA THR A 257 -3.86 -21.79 4.75
C THR A 257 -3.17 -21.81 3.40
N THR A 258 -2.65 -20.67 2.94
CA THR A 258 -1.90 -20.56 1.68
C THR A 258 -0.63 -21.41 1.70
N TYR A 259 0.16 -21.36 2.77
CA TYR A 259 1.39 -22.15 2.89
C TYR A 259 1.12 -23.66 3.02
N THR A 260 -0.01 -24.04 3.61
CA THR A 260 -0.41 -25.45 3.77
C THR A 260 -1.18 -26.03 2.58
N GLY A 261 -1.37 -25.26 1.50
CA GLY A 261 -2.11 -25.71 0.30
C GLY A 261 -3.59 -25.94 0.55
N ARG A 262 -4.17 -25.19 1.49
CA ARG A 262 -5.58 -25.27 1.88
C ARG A 262 -6.32 -23.98 1.52
N ASP A 263 -7.61 -24.09 1.24
CA ASP A 263 -8.47 -22.92 1.05
C ASP A 263 -8.78 -22.24 2.40
N SER A 264 -9.52 -21.13 2.36
CA SER A 264 -9.90 -20.36 3.54
C SER A 264 -10.79 -21.14 4.54
N LEU A 265 -11.33 -22.29 4.12
CA LEU A 265 -12.12 -23.22 4.93
C LEU A 265 -11.32 -24.48 5.34
N PHE A 266 -9.98 -24.42 5.23
CA PHE A 266 -9.06 -25.53 5.48
C PHE A 266 -9.26 -26.79 4.61
N ARG A 267 -10.03 -26.71 3.53
CA ARG A 267 -10.13 -27.79 2.56
C ARG A 267 -8.87 -27.82 1.72
N ARG A 268 -8.33 -29.00 1.46
CA ARG A 268 -7.17 -29.15 0.57
C ARG A 268 -7.57 -28.65 -0.83
N ILE A 269 -6.80 -27.72 -1.38
CA ILE A 269 -7.00 -27.28 -2.77
C ILE A 269 -6.51 -28.44 -3.63
N ALA A 270 -7.43 -29.19 -4.25
CA ALA A 270 -7.08 -30.12 -5.30
C ALA A 270 -6.57 -29.27 -6.48
N HIS A 271 -5.28 -29.38 -6.79
CA HIS A 271 -4.80 -28.91 -8.08
C HIS A 271 -5.59 -29.69 -9.14
N PRO A 272 -6.24 -29.03 -10.12
CA PRO A 272 -6.71 -29.77 -11.28
C PRO A 272 -5.49 -30.52 -11.84
N GLU A 273 -5.63 -31.84 -12.00
CA GLU A 273 -4.58 -32.63 -12.65
C GLU A 273 -4.18 -31.91 -13.93
N SER A 274 -2.87 -31.77 -14.15
CA SER A 274 -2.33 -31.15 -15.36
C SER A 274 -3.01 -31.77 -16.58
N SER A 275 -3.69 -30.94 -17.38
CA SER A 275 -4.25 -31.31 -18.68
C SER A 275 -3.20 -31.84 -19.67
N ASP A 276 -1.91 -31.85 -19.28
CA ASP A 276 -0.82 -32.48 -20.03
C ASP A 276 -0.85 -34.02 -20.02
N ARG A 277 -1.60 -34.67 -19.13
CA ARG A 277 -1.83 -36.13 -19.25
C ARG A 277 -2.58 -36.53 -20.51
N GLU A 278 -3.34 -35.62 -21.12
CA GLU A 278 -4.01 -35.87 -22.41
C GLU A 278 -3.08 -35.66 -23.62
N ARG A 279 -1.83 -35.22 -23.40
CA ARG A 279 -0.82 -34.97 -24.45
C ARG A 279 0.43 -35.84 -24.30
N GLU A 280 0.36 -36.92 -23.54
CA GLU A 280 1.42 -37.94 -23.61
C GLU A 280 1.20 -38.77 -24.89
N PRO A 281 2.18 -38.80 -25.83
CA PRO A 281 2.09 -39.71 -26.96
C PRO A 281 2.16 -41.13 -26.41
N LEU A 282 1.14 -41.94 -26.72
CA LEU A 282 1.11 -43.36 -26.41
C LEU A 282 2.30 -44.05 -27.07
N LEU A 283 3.40 -44.20 -26.32
CA LEU A 283 4.46 -45.14 -26.66
C LEU A 283 3.89 -46.55 -26.50
N ARG A 284 3.25 -47.02 -27.57
CA ARG A 284 3.09 -48.45 -27.85
C ARG A 284 4.47 -48.95 -28.27
N ASP A 285 5.23 -49.45 -27.31
CA ASP A 285 6.34 -50.34 -27.63
C ASP A 285 5.78 -51.76 -27.67
N GLY A 286 5.68 -52.27 -28.89
CA GLY A 286 5.47 -53.68 -29.13
C GLY A 286 6.71 -54.48 -28.72
N ALA A 287 6.47 -55.58 -28.03
CA ALA A 287 7.26 -56.79 -28.06
C ALA A 287 6.29 -57.98 -28.03
#